data_AF-A0AAT9FN39-F1
#
_entry.id   AF-A0AAT9FN39-F1
#
_cell.length_a   1.000
_cell.length_b   1.000
_cell.length_c   1.000
_cell.angle_alpha   90.00
_cell.angle_beta   90.00
_cell.angle_gamma   90.00
#
_symmetry.space_group_name_H-M   'P 1'
#
loop_
_entity.id
_entity.type
_entity.pdbx_description
1 polymer ?
#
loop_
_entity_poly.entity_id
_entity_poly.type
_entity_poly.pdbx_seq_one_letter_code
_entity_poly.pdbx_strand_id
1 'polypeptide(L)'
;MNEPYIPPEMPPFPTSYDEVMSTLAPYYHEQRPLEYFFEMYVIDVIEELPEASLNALADFSSKHPTFFEKHGGDWRKHVVVESHLSDTIEIAIWDLWIRNSANASRDGWTYHPWHFAQNFADNYFADDSRVDVWEGNSLEEAKARIKAHRKK
;
A
#
# COMPACT_ATOMS: atom_id res chain seq x y z
N MET A 1 26.57 15.40 11.30
CA MET A 1 25.26 16.00 11.02
C MET A 1 24.70 15.20 9.86
N ASN A 2 23.60 14.46 10.07
CA ASN A 2 22.94 13.77 8.95
C ASN A 2 22.18 14.82 8.15
N GLU A 3 22.22 14.73 6.83
CA GLU A 3 21.44 15.62 5.95
C GLU A 3 19.94 15.45 6.26
N PRO A 4 19.16 16.54 6.22
CA PRO A 4 17.72 16.44 6.42
C PRO A 4 17.11 15.58 5.32
N TYR A 5 16.28 14.61 5.71
CA TYR A 5 15.56 13.77 4.76
C TYR A 5 14.62 14.62 3.90
N ILE A 6 14.73 14.48 2.58
CA ILE A 6 13.86 15.14 1.61
C ILE A 6 12.91 14.08 1.07
N PRO A 7 11.60 14.14 1.38
CA PRO A 7 10.65 13.17 0.85
C PRO A 7 10.51 13.32 -0.68
N PRO A 8 10.31 12.21 -1.40
CA PRO A 8 10.09 12.27 -2.85
C PRO A 8 8.76 12.96 -3.17
N GLU A 9 8.72 13.62 -4.32
CA GLU A 9 7.46 14.09 -4.92
C GLU A 9 6.76 12.90 -5.57
N MET A 10 5.55 12.60 -5.11
CA MET A 10 4.77 11.47 -5.61
C MET A 10 3.89 11.91 -6.78
N PRO A 11 3.72 11.06 -7.80
CA PRO A 11 2.75 11.32 -8.86
C PRO A 11 1.32 11.35 -8.30
N PRO A 12 0.39 12.03 -8.99
CA PRO A 12 -1.02 11.95 -8.63
C PRO A 12 -1.53 10.52 -8.79
N PHE A 13 -2.50 10.13 -7.96
CA PHE A 13 -3.14 8.83 -8.11
C PHE A 13 -3.81 8.71 -9.49
N PRO A 14 -3.69 7.56 -10.16
CA PRO A 14 -4.31 7.36 -11.47
C PRO A 14 -5.82 7.34 -11.31
N THR A 15 -6.53 8.10 -12.14
CA THR A 15 -8.00 8.29 -12.08
C THR A 15 -8.72 7.76 -13.32
N SER A 16 -7.97 7.23 -14.28
CA SER A 16 -8.50 6.62 -15.49
C SER A 16 -7.72 5.35 -15.86
N TYR A 17 -8.30 4.52 -16.73
CA TYR A 17 -7.64 3.33 -17.26
C TYR A 17 -6.27 3.64 -17.89
N ASP A 18 -6.18 4.70 -18.69
CA ASP A 18 -4.93 5.09 -19.36
C ASP A 18 -3.88 5.55 -18.35
N GLU A 19 -4.30 6.24 -17.29
CA GLU A 19 -3.41 6.62 -16.19
C GLU A 19 -2.91 5.39 -15.42
N VAL A 20 -3.77 4.40 -15.14
CA VAL A 20 -3.36 3.13 -14.53
C VAL A 20 -2.33 2.41 -15.40
N MET A 21 -2.57 2.33 -16.72
CA MET A 21 -1.59 1.77 -17.66
C MET A 21 -0.25 2.52 -17.63
N SER A 22 -0.30 3.85 -17.59
CA SER A 22 0.89 4.71 -17.56
C SER A 22 1.71 4.53 -16.28
N THR A 23 1.04 4.51 -15.11
CA THR A 23 1.70 4.32 -13.81
C THR A 23 2.17 2.89 -13.59
N LEU A 24 1.51 1.90 -14.19
CA LEU A 24 1.89 0.49 -14.14
C LEU A 24 3.03 0.14 -15.11
N ALA A 25 3.21 0.89 -16.21
CA ALA A 25 4.19 0.55 -17.24
C ALA A 25 5.65 0.38 -16.72
N PRO A 26 6.18 1.24 -15.82
CA PRO A 26 7.51 1.03 -15.24
C PRO A 26 7.64 -0.30 -14.52
N TYR A 27 6.62 -0.69 -13.73
CA TYR A 27 6.60 -1.96 -13.00
C TYR A 27 6.58 -3.16 -13.96
N TYR A 28 5.88 -3.08 -15.09
CA TYR A 28 5.96 -4.11 -16.12
C TYR A 28 7.35 -4.23 -16.73
N HIS A 29 8.02 -3.11 -17.01
CA HIS A 29 9.39 -3.12 -17.54
C HIS A 29 10.38 -3.76 -16.56
N GLU A 30 10.15 -3.58 -15.26
CA GLU A 30 10.92 -4.22 -14.19
C GLU A 30 10.45 -5.64 -13.83
N GLN A 31 9.42 -6.17 -14.50
CA GLN A 31 8.81 -7.48 -14.21
C GLN A 31 8.23 -7.58 -12.78
N ARG A 32 7.80 -6.45 -12.21
CA ARG A 32 7.21 -6.32 -10.86
C ARG A 32 5.75 -5.82 -10.88
N PRO A 33 4.86 -6.24 -11.81
CA PRO A 33 3.50 -5.70 -11.89
C PRO A 33 2.65 -5.97 -10.64
N LEU A 34 2.92 -7.06 -9.91
CA LEU A 34 2.23 -7.38 -8.66
C LEU A 34 2.50 -6.30 -7.58
N GLU A 35 3.71 -5.75 -7.55
CA GLU A 35 4.09 -4.76 -6.54
C GLU A 35 3.31 -3.44 -6.70
N TYR A 36 3.04 -3.03 -7.95
CA TYR A 36 2.16 -1.89 -8.20
C TYR A 36 0.77 -2.10 -7.57
N PHE A 37 0.16 -3.26 -7.78
CA PHE A 37 -1.15 -3.55 -7.20
C PHE A 37 -1.07 -3.73 -5.68
N PHE A 38 0.04 -4.24 -5.17
CA PHE A 38 0.30 -4.31 -3.74
C PHE A 38 0.37 -2.91 -3.11
N GLU A 39 1.07 -1.97 -3.75
CA GLU A 39 1.08 -0.57 -3.30
C GLU A 39 -0.32 0.04 -3.31
N MET A 40 -1.10 -0.16 -4.38
CA MET A 40 -2.49 0.30 -4.43
C MET A 40 -3.36 -0.32 -3.33
N TYR A 41 -3.14 -1.60 -3.02
CA TYR A 41 -3.82 -2.31 -1.93
C TYR A 41 -3.46 -1.69 -0.57
N VAL A 42 -2.18 -1.38 -0.32
CA VAL A 42 -1.75 -0.73 0.91
C VAL A 42 -2.42 0.63 1.10
N ILE A 43 -2.51 1.43 0.03
CA ILE A 43 -3.16 2.76 0.06
C ILE A 43 -4.67 2.62 0.29
N ASP A 44 -5.31 1.63 -0.33
CA ASP A 44 -6.72 1.30 -0.15
C ASP A 44 -7.04 0.87 1.29
N VAL A 45 -6.18 0.04 1.89
CA VAL A 45 -6.33 -0.43 3.28
C VAL A 45 -6.36 0.75 4.26
N ILE A 46 -5.52 1.78 4.03
CA ILE A 46 -5.50 3.00 4.86
C ILE A 46 -6.56 4.03 4.47
N GLU A 47 -7.44 3.70 3.53
CA GLU A 47 -8.57 4.54 3.11
C GLU A 47 -8.15 5.87 2.45
N GLU A 48 -6.94 5.93 1.90
CA GLU A 48 -6.36 7.14 1.26
C GLU A 48 -6.39 7.08 -0.28
N LEU A 49 -6.88 5.97 -0.86
CA LEU A 49 -6.98 5.82 -2.31
C LEU A 49 -8.26 6.51 -2.82
N PRO A 50 -8.19 7.50 -3.72
CA PRO A 50 -9.38 8.22 -4.18
C PRO A 50 -10.39 7.29 -4.87
N GLU A 51 -11.68 7.60 -4.76
CA GLU A 51 -12.76 6.84 -5.40
C GLU A 51 -12.56 6.73 -6.93
N ALA A 52 -12.08 7.80 -7.57
CA ALA A 52 -11.76 7.79 -9.00
C ALA A 52 -10.68 6.75 -9.34
N SER A 53 -9.69 6.58 -8.47
CA SER A 53 -8.63 5.58 -8.61
C SER A 53 -9.13 4.16 -8.38
N LEU A 54 -10.04 3.99 -7.42
CA LEU A 54 -10.73 2.71 -7.21
C LEU A 54 -11.52 2.28 -8.45
N ASN A 55 -12.26 3.21 -9.04
CA ASN A 55 -13.02 2.96 -10.27
C ASN A 55 -12.08 2.65 -11.45
N ALA A 56 -10.96 3.36 -11.58
CA ALA A 56 -9.97 3.12 -12.62
C ALA A 56 -9.31 1.73 -12.49
N LEU A 57 -8.96 1.32 -11.27
CA LEU A 57 -8.39 -0.01 -11.00
C LEU A 57 -9.41 -1.13 -11.26
N ALA A 58 -10.68 -0.93 -10.91
CA ALA A 58 -11.74 -1.88 -11.21
C ALA A 58 -12.02 -1.99 -12.72
N ASP A 59 -12.03 -0.87 -13.43
CA ASP A 59 -12.16 -0.86 -14.89
C ASP A 59 -10.97 -1.59 -15.54
N PHE A 60 -9.74 -1.29 -15.11
CA PHE A 60 -8.54 -2.00 -15.52
C PHE A 60 -8.65 -3.51 -15.28
N SER A 61 -8.98 -3.93 -14.05
CA SER A 61 -9.01 -5.34 -13.70
C SER A 61 -10.08 -6.12 -14.47
N SER A 62 -11.22 -5.48 -14.77
CA SER A 62 -12.27 -6.06 -15.60
C SER A 62 -11.85 -6.25 -17.08
N LYS A 63 -11.00 -5.37 -17.60
CA LYS A 63 -10.48 -5.39 -18.98
C LYS A 63 -9.27 -6.30 -19.19
N HIS A 64 -8.60 -6.67 -18.10
CA HIS A 64 -7.43 -7.58 -18.12
C HIS A 64 -7.72 -8.89 -17.37
N PRO A 65 -8.78 -9.64 -17.77
CA PRO A 65 -9.23 -10.80 -17.02
C PRO A 65 -8.14 -11.86 -16.93
N THR A 66 -7.27 -12.04 -17.92
CA THR A 66 -6.20 -13.07 -17.86
C THR A 66 -5.20 -12.84 -16.73
N PHE A 67 -4.96 -11.59 -16.33
CA PHE A 67 -4.08 -11.26 -15.21
C PHE A 67 -4.78 -11.53 -13.86
N PHE A 68 -6.09 -11.31 -13.80
CA PHE A 68 -6.91 -11.45 -12.58
C PHE A 68 -7.85 -12.67 -12.58
N GLU A 69 -7.68 -13.60 -13.51
CA GLU A 69 -8.74 -14.56 -13.93
C GLU A 69 -9.09 -15.50 -12.79
N LYS A 70 -8.05 -15.95 -12.09
CA LYS A 70 -8.14 -16.82 -10.91
C LYS A 70 -8.93 -16.18 -9.76
N HIS A 71 -9.14 -14.87 -9.80
CA HIS A 71 -9.80 -14.09 -8.77
C HIS A 71 -11.01 -13.30 -9.29
N GLY A 72 -11.53 -13.64 -10.47
CA GLY A 72 -12.78 -13.08 -10.99
C GLY A 72 -12.69 -11.59 -11.34
N GLY A 73 -11.51 -11.09 -11.70
CA GLY A 73 -11.32 -9.67 -11.99
C GLY A 73 -11.18 -8.78 -10.75
N ASP A 74 -11.08 -9.36 -9.55
CA ASP A 74 -10.86 -8.61 -8.31
C ASP A 74 -9.35 -8.45 -8.06
N TRP A 75 -8.86 -7.23 -8.28
CA TRP A 75 -7.45 -6.90 -8.10
C TRP A 75 -6.99 -6.99 -6.64
N ARG A 76 -7.86 -6.69 -5.66
CA ARG A 76 -7.51 -6.80 -4.23
C ARG A 76 -7.33 -8.24 -3.85
N LYS A 77 -8.28 -9.09 -4.25
CA LYS A 77 -8.21 -10.53 -3.99
C LYS A 77 -6.98 -11.16 -4.65
N HIS A 78 -6.64 -10.72 -5.86
CA HIS A 78 -5.41 -11.13 -6.52
C HIS A 78 -4.17 -10.77 -5.70
N VAL A 79 -4.07 -9.52 -5.23
CA VAL A 79 -2.95 -9.09 -4.37
C VAL A 79 -2.84 -9.94 -3.11
N VAL A 80 -3.96 -10.13 -2.39
CA VAL A 80 -3.97 -10.90 -1.13
C VAL A 80 -3.46 -12.32 -1.35
N VAL A 81 -3.91 -12.99 -2.42
CA VAL A 81 -3.54 -14.38 -2.69
C VAL A 81 -2.12 -14.51 -3.23
N GLU A 82 -1.76 -13.75 -4.26
CA GLU A 82 -0.47 -13.89 -4.94
C GLU A 82 0.69 -13.34 -4.11
N SER A 83 0.43 -12.40 -3.20
CA SER A 83 1.43 -11.91 -2.25
C SER A 83 1.47 -12.73 -0.96
N HIS A 84 0.62 -13.75 -0.80
CA HIS A 84 0.53 -14.58 0.40
C HIS A 84 0.35 -13.78 1.70
N LEU A 85 -0.53 -12.78 1.66
CA LEU A 85 -0.72 -11.90 2.81
C LEU A 85 -1.32 -12.66 3.99
N SER A 86 -0.85 -12.35 5.20
CA SER A 86 -1.40 -12.94 6.41
C SER A 86 -2.71 -12.26 6.83
N ASP A 87 -3.46 -12.91 7.73
CA ASP A 87 -4.69 -12.36 8.30
C ASP A 87 -4.47 -11.07 9.12
N THR A 88 -3.21 -10.75 9.48
CA THR A 88 -2.85 -9.55 10.26
C THR A 88 -2.21 -8.44 9.43
N ILE A 89 -2.07 -8.63 8.12
CA ILE A 89 -1.37 -7.66 7.25
C ILE A 89 -1.99 -6.25 7.30
N GLU A 90 -3.32 -6.16 7.31
CA GLU A 90 -4.01 -4.87 7.33
C GLU A 90 -3.79 -4.14 8.65
N ILE A 91 -3.59 -4.88 9.75
CA ILE A 91 -3.22 -4.32 11.05
C ILE A 91 -1.79 -3.76 11.00
N ALA A 92 -0.86 -4.49 10.37
CA ALA A 92 0.51 -4.03 10.16
C ALA A 92 0.55 -2.73 9.33
N ILE A 93 -0.18 -2.71 8.20
CA ILE A 93 -0.32 -1.55 7.32
C ILE A 93 -0.80 -0.34 8.12
N TRP A 94 -1.92 -0.46 8.82
CA TRP A 94 -2.49 0.64 9.59
C TRP A 94 -1.59 1.11 10.74
N ASP A 95 -1.00 0.20 11.51
CA ASP A 95 -0.13 0.59 12.63
C ASP A 95 1.13 1.32 12.14
N LEU A 96 1.75 0.83 11.06
CA LEU A 96 2.91 1.48 10.45
C LEU A 96 2.57 2.84 9.84
N TRP A 97 1.42 2.96 9.16
CA TRP A 97 0.94 4.26 8.66
C TRP A 97 0.81 5.28 9.80
N ILE A 98 0.10 4.92 10.88
CA ILE A 98 -0.13 5.82 12.00
C ILE A 98 1.19 6.26 12.64
N ARG A 99 2.11 5.31 12.89
CA ARG A 99 3.40 5.63 13.53
C ARG A 99 4.29 6.46 12.62
N ASN A 100 4.39 6.11 11.34
CA ASN A 100 5.31 6.78 10.44
C ASN A 100 4.79 8.17 10.03
N SER A 101 3.48 8.33 9.83
CA SER A 101 2.89 9.64 9.56
C SER A 101 3.01 10.60 10.74
N ALA A 102 2.92 10.09 11.98
CA ALA A 102 3.20 10.88 13.17
C ALA A 102 4.68 11.31 13.24
N ASN A 103 5.61 10.42 12.88
CA ASN A 103 7.04 10.75 12.81
C ASN A 103 7.32 11.80 11.72
N ALA A 104 6.81 11.61 10.51
CA ALA A 104 6.95 12.56 9.41
C ALA A 104 6.45 13.96 9.80
N SER A 105 5.26 14.04 10.41
CA SER A 105 4.69 15.31 10.88
C SER A 105 5.56 15.98 11.94
N ARG A 106 6.10 15.22 12.89
CA ARG A 106 7.05 15.75 13.88
C ARG A 106 8.34 16.27 13.24
N ASP A 107 8.76 15.63 12.15
CA ASP A 107 9.96 15.99 11.40
C ASP A 107 9.69 17.09 10.34
N GLY A 108 8.46 17.64 10.32
CA GLY A 108 8.10 18.83 9.54
C GLY A 108 7.61 18.55 8.11
N TRP A 109 7.25 17.31 7.79
CA TRP A 109 6.75 16.95 6.45
C TRP A 109 5.52 16.03 6.51
N THR A 110 4.81 15.92 5.39
CA THR A 110 3.61 15.07 5.27
C THR A 110 3.98 13.78 4.58
N TYR A 111 3.69 12.64 5.21
CA TYR A 111 3.92 11.35 4.58
C TYR A 111 2.88 11.08 3.50
N HIS A 112 3.26 11.18 2.23
CA HIS A 112 2.36 10.87 1.12
C HIS A 112 1.95 9.38 1.17
N PRO A 113 0.65 9.03 1.03
CA PRO A 113 0.19 7.63 1.14
C PRO A 113 0.88 6.69 0.14
N TRP A 114 1.13 7.15 -1.09
CA TRP A 114 1.87 6.35 -2.07
C TRP A 114 3.33 6.11 -1.68
N HIS A 115 4.02 7.13 -1.16
CA HIS A 115 5.39 6.94 -0.67
C HIS A 115 5.42 5.97 0.52
N PHE A 116 4.41 6.02 1.39
CA PHE A 116 4.24 5.02 2.44
C PHE A 116 4.07 3.61 1.88
N ALA A 117 3.25 3.44 0.85
CA ALA A 117 3.01 2.15 0.23
C ALA A 117 4.26 1.56 -0.44
N GLN A 118 5.07 2.38 -1.12
CA GLN A 118 6.36 1.97 -1.66
C GLN A 118 7.30 1.48 -0.56
N ASN A 119 7.46 2.27 0.52
CA ASN A 119 8.29 1.85 1.64
C ASN A 119 7.73 0.58 2.32
N PHE A 120 6.41 0.43 2.41
CA PHE A 120 5.80 -0.78 2.96
C PHE A 120 6.11 -2.00 2.06
N ALA A 121 5.97 -1.87 0.73
CA ALA A 121 6.32 -2.90 -0.23
C ALA A 121 7.78 -3.31 -0.14
N ASP A 122 8.70 -2.35 -0.13
CA ASP A 122 10.14 -2.62 0.00
C ASP A 122 10.46 -3.40 1.28
N ASN A 123 9.82 -3.04 2.40
CA ASN A 123 10.03 -3.76 3.66
C ASN A 123 9.30 -5.12 3.70
N TYR A 124 8.15 -5.25 3.04
CA TYR A 124 7.38 -6.49 2.98
C TYR A 124 8.10 -7.57 2.17
N PHE A 125 8.64 -7.20 1.01
CA PHE A 125 9.32 -8.12 0.09
C PHE A 125 10.80 -8.36 0.42
N ALA A 126 11.35 -7.73 1.46
CA ALA A 126 12.70 -8.01 1.95
C ALA A 126 12.81 -9.44 2.51
N ASP A 127 13.96 -10.10 2.30
CA ASP A 127 14.20 -11.50 2.72
C ASP A 127 13.97 -11.76 4.21
N ASP A 128 14.24 -10.76 5.05
CA ASP A 128 14.07 -10.81 6.51
C ASP A 128 12.90 -9.95 7.00
N SER A 129 11.90 -9.72 6.15
CA SER A 129 10.71 -8.92 6.44
C SER A 129 10.10 -9.25 7.80
N ARG A 130 9.90 -8.18 8.60
CA ARG A 130 9.28 -8.24 9.93
C ARG A 130 8.05 -7.36 10.05
N VAL A 131 7.54 -6.84 8.94
CA VAL A 131 6.46 -5.84 8.95
C VAL A 131 5.17 -6.39 9.56
N ASP A 132 4.94 -7.70 9.44
CA ASP A 132 3.76 -8.41 9.94
C ASP A 132 4.14 -9.57 10.88
N VAL A 133 5.22 -9.37 11.65
CA VAL A 133 5.67 -10.30 12.69
C VAL A 133 5.39 -9.70 14.06
N TRP A 134 4.56 -10.39 14.84
CA TRP A 134 4.06 -9.91 16.12
C TRP A 134 4.75 -10.60 17.30
N GLU A 135 5.55 -9.86 18.05
CA GLU A 135 6.20 -10.35 19.27
C GLU A 135 5.52 -9.83 20.53
N GLY A 136 5.36 -10.69 21.54
CA GLY A 136 4.75 -10.34 22.81
C GLY A 136 3.34 -9.77 22.65
N ASN A 137 3.13 -8.54 23.11
CA ASN A 137 1.84 -7.85 23.09
C ASN A 137 1.66 -6.86 21.92
N SER A 138 2.61 -6.84 20.96
CA SER A 138 2.64 -5.83 19.89
C SER A 138 1.38 -5.81 19.02
N LEU A 139 0.76 -6.96 18.74
CA LEU A 139 -0.47 -7.04 17.96
C LEU A 139 -1.65 -6.33 18.66
N GLU A 140 -1.79 -6.51 19.97
CA GLU A 140 -2.87 -5.87 20.73
C GLU A 140 -2.63 -4.37 20.89
N GLU A 141 -1.37 -3.95 21.02
CA GLU A 141 -0.99 -2.53 21.01
C GLU A 141 -1.29 -1.85 19.68
N ALA A 142 -1.01 -2.53 18.56
CA ALA A 142 -1.35 -2.06 17.21
C ALA A 142 -2.88 -1.90 17.07
N LYS A 143 -3.66 -2.93 17.42
CA LYS A 143 -5.14 -2.85 17.41
C LYS A 143 -5.66 -1.69 18.26
N ALA A 144 -5.09 -1.48 19.44
CA ALA A 144 -5.47 -0.37 20.32
C ALA A 144 -5.17 0.99 19.68
N ARG A 145 -4.02 1.14 19.02
CA ARG A 145 -3.63 2.37 18.29
C ARG A 145 -4.58 2.67 17.15
N ILE A 146 -4.91 1.67 16.34
CA ILE A 146 -5.84 1.80 15.20
C ILE A 146 -7.23 2.21 15.69
N LYS A 147 -7.72 1.54 16.74
CA LYS A 147 -9.01 1.88 17.36
C LYS A 147 -9.03 3.31 17.90
N ALA A 148 -7.92 3.79 18.46
CA ALA A 148 -7.81 5.17 18.94
C ALA A 148 -7.75 6.19 17.79
N HIS A 149 -7.11 5.83 16.67
CA HIS A 149 -7.03 6.67 15.48
C HIS A 149 -8.40 6.86 14.83
N ARG A 150 -9.14 5.78 14.56
CA ARG A 150 -10.46 5.80 13.92
C ARG A 150 -11.60 6.44 14.73
N LYS A 151 -11.36 6.77 16.00
CA LYS A 151 -12.33 7.45 16.88
C LYS A 151 -12.20 8.97 16.87
N LYS A 152 -11.13 9.50 16.29
CA LYS A 152 -10.91 10.93 16.15
C LYS A 152 -11.69 11.47 14.97
#